data_AF-A0A832M9G7-F1
#
_entry.id   AF-A0A832M9G7-F1
#
_cell.length_a   1.000
_cell.length_b   1.000
_cell.length_c   1.000
_cell.angle_alpha   90.00
_cell.angle_beta   90.00
_cell.angle_gamma   90.00
#
_symmetry.space_group_name_H-M   'P 1'
#
loop_
_entity.id
_entity.type
_entity.pdbx_description
1 polymer ?
#
loop_
_entity_poly.entity_id
_entity_poly.type
_entity_poly.pdbx_seq_one_letter_code
_entity_poly.pdbx_strand_id
1 'polypeptide(L)'
;MSSQESTARLNTAAICERLKQVRIHVCGPRGQSHFAGLLDLSPSTYNYYEKGRTPPVDVLDRASRVTGAPLLWLIRGEPGDFAFESLKKIDIATLDAAQTARA
;
A
#
# COMPACT_ATOMS: atom_id res chain seq x y z
N MET A 1 -6.01 21.23 30.72
CA MET A 1 -5.93 19.77 30.90
C MET A 1 -7.15 19.16 30.25
N SER A 2 -6.97 18.47 29.12
CA SER A 2 -7.85 17.37 28.68
C SER A 2 -7.08 16.58 27.63
N SER A 3 -6.36 15.60 28.17
CA SER A 3 -6.09 14.29 27.61
C SER A 3 -5.62 14.21 26.15
N GLN A 4 -4.31 14.10 26.02
CA GLN A 4 -3.73 13.18 25.05
C GLN A 4 -4.37 11.81 25.22
N GLU A 5 -5.25 11.42 24.31
CA GLU A 5 -5.62 10.02 24.13
C GLU A 5 -6.00 9.77 22.67
N SER A 6 -5.11 10.09 21.74
CA SER A 6 -5.16 9.47 20.41
C SER A 6 -4.41 8.13 20.50
N THR A 7 -4.94 7.22 21.31
CA THR A 7 -4.58 5.80 21.20
C THR A 7 -4.83 5.40 19.76
N ALA A 8 -3.79 4.91 19.09
CA ALA A 8 -3.75 4.43 17.72
C ALA A 8 -4.80 3.34 17.45
N ARG A 9 -6.08 3.71 17.39
CA ARG A 9 -7.13 2.83 16.90
C ARG A 9 -6.84 2.60 15.42
N LEU A 10 -6.69 1.35 15.04
CA LEU A 10 -6.57 0.94 13.64
C LEU A 10 -7.79 1.47 12.89
N ASN A 11 -7.61 2.58 12.18
CA ASN A 11 -8.64 3.16 11.35
C ASN A 11 -8.58 2.47 9.98
N THR A 12 -9.47 1.51 9.78
CA THR A 12 -9.52 0.68 8.57
C THR A 12 -9.70 1.51 7.31
N ALA A 13 -10.49 2.59 7.36
CA ALA A 13 -10.64 3.52 6.25
C ALA A 13 -9.31 4.24 5.95
N ALA A 14 -8.56 4.63 6.98
CA ALA A 14 -7.25 5.26 6.81
C ALA A 14 -6.21 4.29 6.21
N ILE A 15 -6.25 3.00 6.55
CA ILE A 15 -5.39 1.97 5.93
C ILE A 15 -5.68 1.88 4.44
N CYS A 16 -6.97 1.79 4.08
CA CYS A 16 -7.39 1.70 2.68
C CYS A 16 -6.99 2.94 1.87
N GLU A 17 -7.17 4.12 2.45
CA GLU A 17 -6.80 5.38 1.80
C GLU A 17 -5.29 5.50 1.60
N ARG A 18 -4.47 5.17 2.60
CA ARG A 18 -3.00 5.18 2.45
C ARG A 18 -2.52 4.19 1.39
N LEU A 19 -3.09 2.99 1.36
CA LEU A 19 -2.76 2.00 0.32
C LEU A 19 -3.10 2.52 -1.09
N LYS A 20 -4.25 3.18 -1.23
CA LYS A 20 -4.67 3.83 -2.47
C LYS A 20 -3.74 4.98 -2.86
N GLN A 21 -3.34 5.83 -1.91
CA GLN A 21 -2.39 6.93 -2.15
C GLN A 21 -1.05 6.40 -2.67
N VAL A 22 -0.50 5.38 -2.01
CA VAL A 22 0.73 4.71 -2.45
C VAL A 22 0.56 4.21 -3.88
N ARG A 23 -0.51 3.47 -4.18
CA ARG A 23 -0.80 2.96 -5.52
C ARG A 23 -0.87 4.06 -6.57
N ILE A 24 -1.58 5.15 -6.29
CA ILE A 24 -1.70 6.29 -7.21
C ILE A 24 -0.34 6.93 -7.44
N HIS A 25 0.48 7.06 -6.40
CA HIS A 25 1.81 7.66 -6.52
C HIS A 25 2.75 6.80 -7.37
N VAL A 26 2.74 5.47 -7.17
CA VAL A 26 3.69 4.58 -7.86
C VAL A 26 3.24 4.14 -9.25
N CYS A 27 1.94 3.97 -9.48
CA CYS A 27 1.39 3.44 -10.74
C CYS A 27 0.43 4.41 -11.46
N GLY A 28 0.15 5.58 -10.88
CA GLY A 28 -0.76 6.57 -11.44
C GLY A 28 -2.25 6.30 -11.19
N PRO A 29 -3.14 7.24 -11.59
CA PRO A 29 -4.58 7.14 -11.34
C PRO A 29 -5.25 5.93 -11.98
N ARG A 30 -4.73 5.48 -13.13
CA ARG A 30 -5.24 4.31 -13.89
C ARG A 30 -4.45 3.02 -13.61
N GLY A 31 -3.48 3.05 -12.70
CA GLY A 31 -2.55 1.95 -12.41
C GLY A 31 -3.08 0.83 -11.53
N GLN A 32 -4.39 0.72 -11.32
CA GLN A 32 -4.98 -0.24 -10.37
C GLN A 32 -4.65 -1.69 -10.73
N SER A 33 -4.86 -2.08 -12.00
CA SER A 33 -4.59 -3.46 -12.45
C SER A 33 -3.10 -3.78 -12.39
N HIS A 34 -2.24 -2.81 -12.71
CA HIS A 34 -0.79 -2.97 -12.60
C HIS A 34 -0.37 -3.22 -11.15
N PHE A 35 -0.87 -2.39 -10.23
CA PHE A 35 -0.56 -2.53 -8.81
C PHE A 35 -1.10 -3.84 -8.21
N ALA A 36 -2.29 -4.28 -8.61
CA ALA A 36 -2.82 -5.58 -8.21
C ALA A 36 -1.90 -6.74 -8.64
N GLY A 37 -1.38 -6.70 -9.87
CA GLY A 37 -0.42 -7.68 -10.36
C GLY A 37 0.88 -7.74 -9.55
N LEU A 38 1.41 -6.58 -9.14
CA LEU A 38 2.60 -6.50 -8.27
C LEU A 38 2.36 -7.11 -6.88
N LEU A 39 1.12 -7.09 -6.40
CA LEU A 39 0.72 -7.70 -5.14
C LEU A 39 0.33 -9.17 -5.28
N ASP A 40 0.41 -9.75 -6.48
CA ASP A 40 -0.05 -11.11 -6.77
C ASP A 40 -1.55 -11.29 -6.44
N LEU A 41 -2.36 -10.33 -6.89
CA LEU A 41 -3.80 -10.25 -6.70
C LEU A 41 -4.53 -9.99 -8.03
N SER A 42 -5.78 -10.43 -8.11
CA SER A 42 -6.65 -9.97 -9.20
C SER A 42 -7.03 -8.48 -9.03
N PRO A 43 -7.27 -7.74 -10.12
CA PRO A 43 -7.74 -6.35 -10.03
C PRO A 43 -9.04 -6.19 -9.23
N SER A 44 -9.95 -7.17 -9.33
CA SER A 44 -11.21 -7.17 -8.58
C SER A 44 -10.99 -7.40 -7.09
N THR A 45 -10.05 -8.27 -6.70
CA THR A 45 -9.65 -8.45 -5.30
C THR A 45 -9.13 -7.15 -4.71
N TYR A 46 -8.20 -6.50 -5.41
CA TYR A 46 -7.63 -5.24 -4.96
C TYR A 46 -8.67 -4.11 -4.89
N ASN A 47 -9.64 -4.09 -5.81
CA ASN A 47 -10.74 -3.11 -5.80
C ASN A 47 -11.56 -3.11 -4.49
N TYR A 48 -11.71 -4.26 -3.82
CA TYR A 48 -12.39 -4.29 -2.52
C TYR A 48 -11.66 -3.45 -1.47
N TYR A 49 -10.33 -3.41 -1.54
CA TYR A 49 -9.52 -2.65 -0.59
C TYR A 49 -9.68 -1.16 -0.77
N GLU A 50 -9.66 -0.68 -2.02
CA GLU A 50 -9.93 0.74 -2.30
C GLU A 50 -11.37 1.16 -1.95
N LYS A 51 -12.29 0.19 -1.86
CA LYS A 51 -13.68 0.40 -1.44
C LYS A 51 -13.89 0.25 0.08
N GLY A 52 -12.83 0.11 0.87
CA GLY A 52 -12.89 0.14 2.32
C GLY A 52 -12.83 -1.22 3.02
N ARG A 53 -12.65 -2.33 2.29
CA ARG A 53 -12.33 -3.61 2.92
C ARG A 53 -10.89 -3.56 3.43
N THR A 54 -10.67 -3.83 4.70
CA THR A 54 -9.31 -3.85 5.26
C THR A 54 -8.46 -4.91 4.56
N PRO A 55 -7.32 -4.54 3.96
CA PRO A 55 -6.37 -5.50 3.42
C PRO A 55 -5.80 -6.36 4.56
N PRO A 56 -5.63 -7.68 4.36
CA PRO A 56 -4.88 -8.48 5.31
C PRO A 56 -3.40 -8.07 5.33
N VAL A 57 -2.71 -8.38 6.42
CA VAL A 57 -1.35 -7.87 6.71
C VAL A 57 -0.33 -8.28 5.64
N ASP A 58 -0.49 -9.46 5.05
CA ASP A 58 0.36 -9.97 3.97
C ASP A 58 0.25 -9.11 2.69
N VAL A 59 -0.91 -8.52 2.42
CA VAL A 59 -1.09 -7.58 1.30
C VAL A 59 -0.36 -6.27 1.59
N LEU A 60 -0.42 -5.78 2.83
CA LEU A 60 0.29 -4.57 3.25
C LEU A 60 1.81 -4.78 3.25
N ASP A 61 2.31 -5.94 3.67
CA ASP A 61 3.74 -6.30 3.61
C ASP A 61 4.23 -6.36 2.16
N ARG A 62 3.46 -6.99 1.25
CA ARG A 62 3.78 -6.97 -0.18
C ARG A 62 3.83 -5.55 -0.75
N ALA A 63 2.84 -4.72 -0.42
CA ALA A 63 2.82 -3.31 -0.83
C ALA A 63 4.05 -2.56 -0.30
N SER A 64 4.43 -2.78 0.95
CA SER A 64 5.64 -2.22 1.55
C SER A 64 6.90 -2.61 0.78
N ARG A 65 7.06 -3.88 0.43
CA ARG A 65 8.23 -4.39 -0.31
C ARG A 65 8.35 -3.82 -1.71
N VAL A 66 7.24 -3.80 -2.47
CA VAL A 66 7.27 -3.37 -3.88
C VAL A 66 7.38 -1.85 -4.01
N THR A 67 6.81 -1.09 -3.09
CA THR A 67 6.79 0.38 -3.17
C THR A 67 7.85 1.07 -2.32
N GLY A 68 8.38 0.40 -1.30
CA GLY A 68 9.24 1.01 -0.28
C GLY A 68 8.47 1.75 0.82
N ALA A 69 7.13 1.78 0.79
CA ALA A 69 6.33 2.39 1.87
C ALA A 69 6.57 1.65 3.20
N PRO A 70 6.81 2.33 4.33
CA PRO A 70 6.91 1.66 5.63
C PRO A 70 5.61 0.95 5.98
N LEU A 71 5.71 -0.32 6.41
CA LEU A 71 4.53 -1.10 6.80
C LEU A 71 3.75 -0.43 7.96
N LEU A 72 4.46 0.12 8.95
CA LEU A 72 3.83 0.86 10.04
C LEU A 72 3.11 2.12 9.54
N TRP A 73 3.57 2.69 8.44
CA TRP A 73 2.93 3.87 7.85
C TRP A 73 1.63 3.46 7.18
N LEU A 74 1.62 2.35 6.45
CA LEU A 74 0.39 1.80 5.88
C LEU A 74 -0.65 1.48 6.97
N ILE A 75 -0.22 0.90 8.10
CA ILE A 75 -1.13 0.45 9.17
C ILE A 75 -1.60 1.60 10.07
N ARG A 76 -0.69 2.49 10.48
CA ARG A 76 -0.94 3.52 11.50
C ARG A 76 -0.75 4.96 11.02
N GLY A 77 -0.06 5.17 9.90
CA GLY A 77 0.40 6.49 9.46
C GLY A 77 1.72 6.91 10.10
N GLU A 78 2.50 5.96 10.64
CA GLU A 78 3.79 6.19 11.29
C GLU A 78 4.98 5.66 10.46
N PRO A 79 6.10 6.40 10.36
CA PRO A 79 6.33 7.69 11.00
C PRO A 79 5.64 8.80 10.20
N GLY A 80 5.21 9.86 10.90
CA GLY A 80 4.45 10.96 10.27
C GLY A 80 5.27 11.83 9.31
N ASP A 81 6.59 11.66 9.29
CA ASP A 81 7.54 12.31 8.38
C ASP A 81 7.74 11.53 7.06
N PHE A 82 7.07 10.40 6.87
CA PHE A 82 7.14 9.65 5.63
C PHE A 82 6.63 10.49 4.44
N ALA A 83 7.49 10.64 3.43
CA ALA A 83 7.25 11.41 2.22
C ALA A 83 7.07 10.48 1.01
N PHE A 84 6.03 10.72 0.21
CA PHE A 84 5.70 9.87 -0.95
C PHE A 84 6.79 9.88 -2.03
N GLU A 85 7.59 10.94 -2.10
CA GLU A 85 8.75 11.10 -2.99
C GLU A 85 9.81 10.02 -2.78
N SER A 86 9.82 9.37 -1.61
CA SER A 86 10.72 8.27 -1.28
C SER A 86 10.26 6.91 -1.84
N LEU A 87 9.06 6.84 -2.42
CA LEU A 87 8.54 5.61 -3.01
C LEU A 87 9.29 5.26 -4.29
N LYS A 88 9.48 3.95 -4.48
CA LYS A 88 9.99 3.41 -5.73
C LYS A 88 8.92 3.57 -6.79
N LYS A 89 9.17 4.40 -7.80
CA LYS A 89 8.36 4.41 -9.02
C LYS A 89 8.50 3.05 -9.70
N ILE A 90 7.37 2.48 -10.08
CA ILE A 90 7.34 1.12 -10.62
C ILE A 90 7.11 1.19 -12.12
N ASP A 91 8.16 0.86 -12.85
CA ASP A 91 8.11 0.71 -14.30
C ASP A 91 7.66 -0.71 -14.66
N ILE A 92 7.08 -0.89 -15.85
CA ILE A 92 6.49 -2.15 -16.33
C ILE A 92 7.47 -3.34 -16.22
N ALA A 93 8.78 -3.10 -16.30
CA ALA A 93 9.83 -4.12 -16.17
C ALA A 93 9.95 -4.76 -14.77
N THR A 94 9.34 -4.18 -13.73
CA THR A 94 9.47 -4.65 -12.34
C THR A 94 8.70 -5.95 -12.08
N LEU A 95 7.70 -6.28 -12.91
CA LEU A 95 6.90 -7.50 -12.80
C LEU A 95 7.72 -8.78 -13.04
N ASP A 96 8.64 -8.75 -14.00
CA ASP A 96 9.45 -9.93 -14.37
C ASP A 96 10.44 -10.31 -13.25
N ALA A 97 11.00 -9.32 -12.55
CA ALA A 97 11.96 -9.56 -11.47
C ALA A 97 11.32 -10.19 -10.22
N ALA A 98 10.09 -9.80 -9.88
CA ALA A 98 9.37 -10.34 -8.71
C ALA A 98 8.89 -11.78 -8.94
N GLN A 99 8.66 -12.18 -10.19
CA GLN A 99 8.27 -13.54 -10.56
C GLN A 99 9.49 -14.48 -10.69
N THR A 100 10.65 -13.98 -11.11
CA THR A 100 11.87 -14.80 -11.34
C THR A 100 12.59 -15.20 -10.05
N ALA A 101 12.45 -14.45 -8.95
CA ALA A 101 13.05 -14.78 -7.65
C ALA A 101 12.35 -15.93 -6.89
N ARG A 102 11.34 -16.58 -7.50
CA ARG A 102 10.59 -17.73 -6.97
C ARG A 102 10.86 -19.04 -7.72
N ALA A 103 11.84 -19.07 -8.64
CA ALA A 103 12.27 -20.27 -9.34
C ALA A 103 13.46 -20.96 -8.65
#